data_AF-A0AAW8JD88-F1
#
_entry.id   AF-A0AAW8JD88-F1
#
_cell.length_a   1.000
_cell.length_b   1.000
_cell.length_c   1.000
_cell.angle_alpha   90.00
_cell.angle_beta   90.00
_cell.angle_gamma   90.00
#
_symmetry.space_group_name_H-M   'P 1'
#
loop_
_entity.id
_entity.type
_entity.pdbx_description
1 polymer ?
#
loop_
_entity_poly.entity_id
_entity_poly.type
_entity_poly.pdbx_seq_one_letter_code
_entity_poly.pdbx_strand_id
1 'polypeptide(L)'
;MLRRPFSAFVLAVTLPITGLFIYSGKANQQVTLPAISAYTPSTYGLESLKLTSPTTGTAIITLDDFILNVDFNYITVPDSYGSHGTEFTNVEVSELKEIKIKTLDGTEFRDFTNANDHQQINAMIVGYILQHHLVEGV
;
A
#
# COMPACT_ATOMS: atom_id res chain seq x y z
N MET A 1 9.64 -40.86 -50.15
CA MET A 1 11.02 -40.56 -50.59
C MET A 1 11.10 -40.79 -52.10
N LEU A 2 11.06 -39.74 -52.95
CA LEU A 2 11.42 -39.83 -54.37
C LEU A 2 11.82 -38.45 -54.93
N ARG A 3 12.77 -38.47 -55.86
CA ARG A 3 13.72 -37.44 -56.33
C ARG A 3 13.12 -36.29 -57.19
N ARG A 4 13.62 -35.05 -56.95
CA ARG A 4 14.29 -34.03 -57.84
C ARG A 4 14.20 -34.16 -59.39
N PRO A 5 14.62 -33.17 -60.22
CA PRO A 5 14.77 -31.69 -60.11
C PRO A 5 14.36 -30.91 -61.41
N PHE A 6 14.48 -29.57 -61.47
CA PHE A 6 15.22 -28.77 -62.49
C PHE A 6 14.82 -27.28 -62.51
N SER A 7 15.81 -26.43 -62.78
CA SER A 7 15.86 -24.97 -62.61
C SER A 7 15.42 -24.16 -63.83
N ALA A 8 14.97 -22.93 -63.52
CA ALA A 8 15.25 -21.63 -64.15
C ALA A 8 14.84 -21.33 -65.60
N PHE A 9 14.24 -20.14 -65.82
CA PHE A 9 14.70 -19.16 -66.81
C PHE A 9 14.22 -17.74 -66.46
N VAL A 10 15.08 -16.76 -66.74
CA VAL A 10 15.03 -15.31 -66.41
C VAL A 10 14.80 -14.49 -67.68
N LEU A 11 14.15 -13.32 -67.60
CA LEU A 11 14.38 -12.11 -68.44
C LEU A 11 13.61 -10.92 -67.82
N ALA A 12 14.21 -9.91 -67.16
CA ALA A 12 14.91 -8.69 -67.67
C ALA A 12 13.98 -7.72 -68.44
N VAL A 13 13.99 -6.38 -68.37
CA VAL A 13 14.78 -5.26 -67.78
C VAL A 13 13.91 -3.98 -68.03
N THR A 14 13.93 -2.90 -67.22
CA THR A 14 14.58 -1.59 -67.57
C THR A 14 14.62 -0.61 -66.37
N LEU A 15 15.77 0.05 -66.21
CA LEU A 15 16.03 1.27 -65.40
C LEU A 15 16.20 2.46 -66.38
N PRO A 16 15.92 3.74 -66.02
CA PRO A 16 16.93 4.57 -65.32
C PRO A 16 16.37 5.62 -64.30
N ILE A 17 16.94 5.69 -63.09
CA ILE A 17 17.87 6.73 -62.54
C ILE A 17 17.24 8.13 -62.33
N THR A 18 17.12 8.58 -61.07
CA THR A 18 17.66 9.86 -60.55
C THR A 18 17.44 10.04 -59.04
N GLY A 19 18.53 10.32 -58.29
CA GLY A 19 18.53 11.28 -57.15
C GLY A 19 18.28 10.82 -55.69
N LEU A 20 19.36 10.42 -55.01
CA LEU A 20 19.84 10.90 -53.69
C LEU A 20 18.88 10.96 -52.46
N PHE A 21 19.20 10.19 -51.40
CA PHE A 21 19.68 10.64 -50.07
C PHE A 21 19.92 9.41 -49.18
N ILE A 22 21.17 9.10 -48.83
CA ILE A 22 21.47 8.15 -47.74
C ILE A 22 21.35 8.92 -46.44
N TYR A 23 20.31 8.65 -45.66
CA TYR A 23 20.31 8.96 -44.23
C TYR A 23 20.63 7.66 -43.49
N SER A 24 21.88 7.51 -43.05
CA SER A 24 22.23 6.49 -42.06
C SER A 24 21.57 6.87 -40.73
N GLY A 25 20.33 6.42 -40.55
CA GLY A 25 19.63 6.50 -39.28
C GLY A 25 20.36 5.62 -38.26
N LYS A 26 20.84 6.25 -37.18
CA LYS A 26 21.54 5.60 -36.09
C LYS A 26 20.73 4.44 -35.51
N ALA A 27 21.45 3.42 -35.05
CA ALA A 27 20.91 2.26 -34.34
C ALA A 27 19.79 2.67 -33.37
N ASN A 28 18.67 1.96 -33.47
CA ASN A 28 17.54 2.04 -32.54
C ASN A 28 18.09 1.97 -31.11
N GLN A 29 18.15 3.10 -30.43
CA GLN A 29 18.32 3.11 -28.99
C GLN A 29 17.00 2.63 -28.41
N GLN A 30 16.96 1.35 -28.06
CA GLN A 30 15.90 0.79 -27.25
C GLN A 30 15.97 1.49 -25.90
N VAL A 31 15.16 2.53 -25.72
CA VAL A 31 14.99 3.24 -24.46
C VAL A 31 14.48 2.19 -23.46
N THR A 32 15.37 1.70 -22.61
CA THR A 32 14.98 0.88 -21.47
C THR A 32 14.33 1.83 -20.49
N LEU A 33 13.00 1.81 -20.40
CA LEU A 33 12.26 2.52 -19.37
C LEU A 33 12.81 2.04 -18.01
N PRO A 34 13.08 2.93 -17.04
CA PRO A 34 13.47 2.50 -15.71
C PRO A 34 12.37 1.57 -15.19
N ALA A 35 12.78 0.42 -14.65
CA ALA A 35 11.85 -0.47 -13.97
C ALA A 35 11.14 0.33 -12.88
N ILE A 36 9.84 0.58 -13.08
CA ILE A 36 8.96 1.06 -12.03
C ILE A 36 9.02 0.03 -10.92
N SER A 37 9.67 0.39 -9.80
CA SER A 37 9.64 -0.42 -8.59
C SER A 37 8.18 -0.67 -8.26
N ALA A 38 7.75 -1.93 -8.28
CA ALA A 38 6.37 -2.28 -7.98
C ALA A 38 6.08 -1.86 -6.52
N TYR A 39 5.28 -0.81 -6.35
CA TYR A 39 4.79 -0.41 -5.04
C TYR A 39 3.86 -1.51 -4.53
N THR A 40 4.31 -2.22 -3.50
CA THR A 40 3.48 -3.20 -2.78
C THR A 40 2.91 -2.47 -1.57
N PRO A 41 1.58 -2.29 -1.46
CA PRO A 41 0.97 -1.70 -0.27
C PRO A 41 1.22 -2.59 0.95
N SER A 42 1.47 -1.97 2.10
CA SER A 42 1.52 -2.68 3.38
C SER A 42 0.14 -3.18 3.80
N THR A 43 0.12 -4.31 4.48
CA THR A 43 -1.09 -4.95 5.03
C THR A 43 -1.17 -4.70 6.54
N TYR A 44 -2.34 -4.26 7.00
CA TYR A 44 -2.61 -3.96 8.41
C TYR A 44 -3.70 -4.88 8.95
N GLY A 45 -3.59 -5.26 10.22
CA GLY A 45 -4.61 -6.01 10.94
C GLY A 45 -4.66 -5.63 12.41
N LEU A 46 -5.85 -5.49 12.98
CA LEU A 46 -6.02 -5.29 14.42
C LEU A 46 -6.36 -6.63 15.07
N GLU A 47 -5.41 -7.17 15.84
CA GLU A 47 -5.55 -8.49 16.48
C GLU A 47 -6.33 -8.40 17.79
N SER A 48 -6.01 -7.37 18.59
CA SER A 48 -6.74 -7.11 19.82
C SER A 48 -6.59 -5.66 20.26
N LEU A 49 -7.58 -5.18 20.99
CA LEU A 49 -7.57 -3.87 21.62
C LEU A 49 -8.20 -3.97 22.99
N LYS A 50 -7.59 -3.30 23.97
CA LYS A 50 -8.11 -3.18 25.33
C LYS A 50 -7.96 -1.76 25.84
N LEU A 51 -9.05 -1.18 26.33
CA LEU A 51 -8.99 0.06 27.10
C LEU A 51 -8.40 -0.23 28.48
N THR A 52 -7.42 0.56 28.88
CA THR A 52 -6.70 0.41 30.16
C THR A 52 -7.15 1.43 31.20
N SER A 53 -7.73 2.55 30.76
CA SER A 53 -8.37 3.56 31.60
C SER A 53 -9.44 4.31 30.76
N PRO A 54 -10.17 5.29 31.33
CA PRO A 54 -11.12 6.11 30.57
C PRO A 54 -10.53 6.91 29.40
N THR A 55 -9.20 7.06 29.32
CA THR A 55 -8.52 7.84 28.27
C THR A 55 -7.29 7.16 27.68
N THR A 56 -7.05 5.88 28.02
CA THR A 56 -5.87 5.13 27.54
C THR A 56 -6.22 3.72 27.15
N GLY A 57 -5.44 3.13 26.24
CA GLY A 57 -5.58 1.74 25.84
C GLY A 57 -4.30 1.16 25.26
N THR A 58 -4.37 -0.12 24.93
CA THR A 58 -3.31 -0.87 24.28
C THR A 58 -3.91 -1.68 23.12
N ALA A 59 -3.20 -1.73 21.99
CA ALA A 59 -3.59 -2.48 20.81
C ALA A 59 -2.44 -3.39 20.34
N ILE A 60 -2.79 -4.56 19.82
CA ILE A 60 -1.87 -5.45 19.09
C ILE A 60 -2.28 -5.39 17.62
N ILE A 61 -1.36 -4.96 16.79
CA ILE A 61 -1.57 -4.74 15.36
C ILE A 61 -0.53 -5.54 14.57
N THR A 62 -0.95 -6.19 13.49
CA THR A 62 -0.03 -6.76 12.49
C THR A 62 0.23 -5.73 11.40
N LEU A 63 1.49 -5.54 11.05
CA LEU A 63 1.94 -4.75 9.90
C LEU A 63 2.89 -5.61 9.08
N ASP A 64 2.41 -6.11 7.94
CA ASP A 64 3.09 -7.12 7.14
C ASP A 64 3.56 -8.30 8.02
N ASP A 65 4.86 -8.55 8.14
CA ASP A 65 5.44 -9.63 8.96
C ASP A 65 5.77 -9.22 10.42
N PHE A 66 5.31 -8.04 10.85
CA PHE A 66 5.59 -7.47 12.17
C PHE A 66 4.34 -7.42 13.06
N ILE A 67 4.59 -7.55 14.36
CA ILE A 67 3.62 -7.32 15.43
C ILE A 67 4.00 -6.02 16.14
N LEU A 68 3.04 -5.10 16.19
CA LEU A 68 3.13 -3.81 16.87
C LEU A 68 2.28 -3.88 18.14
N ASN A 69 2.91 -3.68 19.30
CA ASN A 69 2.19 -3.40 20.55
C ASN A 69 2.17 -1.90 20.73
N VAL A 70 0.98 -1.31 20.66
CA VAL A 70 0.77 0.13 20.62
C VAL A 70 0.04 0.56 21.88
N ASP A 71 0.70 1.35 22.71
CA ASP A 71 0.03 2.09 23.79
C ASP A 71 -0.49 3.42 23.24
N PHE A 72 -1.73 3.78 23.56
CA PHE A 72 -2.38 4.98 23.02
C PHE A 72 -3.20 5.73 24.07
N ASN A 73 -3.35 7.04 23.86
CA ASN A 73 -4.33 7.87 24.53
C ASN A 73 -5.48 8.19 23.56
N TYR A 74 -6.69 8.34 24.09
CA TYR A 74 -7.84 8.76 23.32
C TYR A 74 -8.73 9.72 24.11
N ILE A 75 -9.59 10.43 23.40
CA ILE A 75 -10.63 11.27 23.96
C ILE A 75 -12.00 10.88 23.37
N THR A 76 -13.05 11.12 24.15
CA THR A 76 -14.44 10.98 23.72
C THR A 76 -14.99 12.35 23.35
N VAL A 77 -15.66 12.45 22.21
CA VAL A 77 -16.23 13.69 21.70
C VAL A 77 -17.74 13.49 21.51
N PRO A 78 -18.60 14.29 22.15
CA PRO A 78 -20.04 14.26 21.87
C PRO A 78 -20.31 14.62 20.41
N ASP A 79 -21.14 13.84 19.73
CA ASP A 79 -21.44 14.02 18.31
C ASP A 79 -22.94 13.74 18.03
N SER A 80 -23.45 14.17 16.89
CA SER A 80 -24.86 13.98 16.51
C SER A 80 -25.06 14.04 15.00
N TYR A 81 -26.00 13.23 14.50
CA TYR A 81 -26.48 13.32 13.11
C TYR A 81 -27.38 14.55 12.83
N GLY A 82 -27.49 15.49 13.78
CA GLY A 82 -28.21 16.75 13.61
C GLY A 82 -29.73 16.66 13.81
N SER A 83 -30.23 15.51 14.26
CA SER A 83 -31.62 15.30 14.66
C SER A 83 -31.73 15.11 16.17
N HIS A 84 -32.88 15.44 16.74
CA HIS A 84 -33.12 15.18 18.17
C HIS A 84 -33.08 13.68 18.46
N GLY A 85 -32.35 13.28 19.50
CA GLY A 85 -32.24 11.87 19.89
C GLY A 85 -31.23 11.06 19.05
N THR A 86 -30.42 11.73 18.23
CA THR A 86 -29.35 11.09 17.44
C THR A 86 -27.96 11.40 17.97
N GLU A 87 -27.86 11.75 19.25
CA GLU A 87 -26.59 11.99 19.94
C GLU A 87 -25.83 10.66 20.13
N PHE A 88 -24.53 10.67 19.89
CA PHE A 88 -23.65 9.53 20.12
C PHE A 88 -22.29 10.01 20.62
N THR A 89 -21.45 9.08 21.07
CA THR A 89 -20.08 9.39 21.49
C THR A 89 -19.10 8.96 20.41
N ASN A 90 -18.39 9.92 19.85
CA ASN A 90 -17.30 9.70 18.92
C ASN A 90 -15.96 9.60 19.68
N VAL A 91 -14.91 9.11 19.02
CA VAL A 91 -13.59 8.88 19.61
C VAL A 91 -12.49 9.39 18.70
N GLU A 92 -11.49 10.02 19.30
CA GLU A 92 -10.27 10.44 18.64
C GLU A 92 -9.05 9.90 19.40
N VAL A 93 -8.11 9.29 18.67
CA VAL A 93 -6.79 8.94 19.24
C VAL A 93 -5.95 10.21 19.31
N SER A 94 -5.66 10.66 20.53
CA SER A 94 -4.93 11.90 20.76
C SER A 94 -3.41 11.73 20.70
N GLU A 95 -2.91 10.51 20.98
CA GLU A 95 -1.48 10.20 20.97
C GLU A 95 -1.25 8.70 20.82
N LEU A 96 -0.31 8.31 19.95
CA LEU A 96 0.34 7.00 19.98
C LEU A 96 1.63 7.13 20.80
N LYS A 97 1.68 6.49 21.97
CA LYS A 97 2.75 6.70 22.96
C LYS A 97 4.00 5.90 22.64
N GLU A 98 3.89 4.58 22.77
CA GLU A 98 4.99 3.66 22.56
C GLU A 98 4.53 2.59 21.57
N ILE A 99 5.31 2.40 20.50
CA ILE A 99 5.09 1.37 19.49
C ILE A 99 6.25 0.38 19.61
N LYS A 100 6.00 -0.76 20.27
CA LYS A 100 6.98 -1.87 20.35
C LYS A 100 6.79 -2.79 19.18
N ILE A 101 7.81 -2.86 18.33
CA ILE A 101 7.78 -3.67 17.11
C ILE A 101 8.60 -4.93 17.31
N LYS A 102 8.02 -6.08 16.96
CA LYS A 102 8.74 -7.34 16.87
C LYS A 102 8.30 -8.14 15.66
N THR A 103 9.17 -8.99 15.16
CA THR A 103 8.80 -10.04 14.19
C THR A 103 8.10 -11.21 14.87
N LEU A 104 7.52 -12.12 14.08
CA LEU A 104 6.84 -13.33 14.56
C LEU A 104 7.73 -14.24 15.43
N ASP A 105 9.05 -14.24 15.17
CA ASP A 105 10.05 -14.98 15.96
C ASP A 105 10.46 -14.26 17.26
N GLY A 106 9.97 -13.04 17.50
CA GLY A 106 10.20 -12.25 18.70
C GLY A 106 11.38 -11.27 18.62
N THR A 107 12.07 -11.16 17.47
CA THR A 107 13.15 -10.16 17.31
C THR A 107 12.57 -8.75 17.37
N GLU A 108 13.11 -7.90 18.26
CA GLU A 108 12.65 -6.52 18.45
C GLU A 108 13.30 -5.56 17.45
N PHE A 109 12.53 -4.55 17.03
CA PHE A 109 12.95 -3.51 16.11
C PHE A 109 12.67 -2.13 16.69
N ARG A 110 13.52 -1.16 16.32
CA ARG A 110 13.18 0.25 16.50
C ARG A 110 11.94 0.57 15.67
N ASP A 111 11.11 1.47 16.19
CA ASP A 111 9.99 2.02 15.45
C ASP A 111 10.44 2.54 14.08
N PHE A 112 9.89 1.94 13.02
CA PHE A 112 10.11 2.29 11.63
C PHE A 112 8.84 2.86 10.97
N THR A 113 7.76 3.00 11.73
CA THR A 113 6.48 3.48 11.24
C THR A 113 6.58 4.94 10.82
N ASN A 114 5.77 5.32 9.85
CA ASN A 114 5.68 6.66 9.31
C ASN A 114 4.27 7.25 9.54
N ALA A 115 4.06 8.49 9.07
CA ALA A 115 2.79 9.19 9.25
C ALA A 115 1.58 8.46 8.67
N ASN A 116 1.75 7.75 7.54
CA ASN A 116 0.66 6.95 6.95
C ASN A 116 0.33 5.75 7.85
N ASP A 117 1.35 5.07 8.38
CA ASP A 117 1.15 3.96 9.32
C ASP A 117 0.37 4.45 10.57
N HIS A 118 0.73 5.62 11.10
CA HIS A 118 0.06 6.20 12.27
C HIS A 118 -1.40 6.52 11.98
N GLN A 119 -1.71 7.06 10.79
CA GLN A 119 -3.09 7.30 10.37
C GLN A 119 -3.91 6.00 10.30
N GLN A 120 -3.33 4.94 9.74
CA GLN A 120 -4.01 3.65 9.65
C GLN A 120 -4.20 3.01 11.03
N ILE A 121 -3.19 3.08 11.90
CA ILE A 121 -3.28 2.62 13.30
C ILE A 121 -4.40 3.37 14.03
N ASN A 122 -4.45 4.70 13.93
CA ASN A 122 -5.51 5.50 14.54
C ASN A 122 -6.89 5.11 14.01
N ALA A 123 -7.04 4.95 12.69
CA ALA A 123 -8.31 4.57 12.08
C ALA A 123 -8.80 3.19 12.57
N MET A 124 -7.89 2.20 12.69
CA MET A 124 -8.23 0.88 13.22
C MET A 124 -8.65 0.95 14.69
N ILE A 125 -7.92 1.70 15.52
CA ILE A 125 -8.23 1.88 16.95
C ILE A 125 -9.61 2.54 17.12
N VAL A 126 -9.85 3.66 16.45
CA VAL A 126 -11.13 4.39 16.51
C VAL A 126 -12.27 3.50 16.01
N GLY A 127 -12.09 2.88 14.83
CA GLY A 127 -13.10 2.02 14.23
C GLY A 127 -13.50 0.87 15.16
N TYR A 128 -12.54 0.21 15.80
CA TYR A 128 -12.81 -0.86 16.74
C TYR A 128 -13.52 -0.37 18.00
N ILE A 129 -13.10 0.76 18.58
CA ILE A 129 -13.74 1.32 19.77
C ILE A 129 -15.21 1.64 19.50
N LEU A 130 -15.51 2.27 18.36
CA LEU A 130 -16.87 2.64 17.97
C LEU A 130 -17.72 1.41 17.59
N GLN A 131 -17.19 0.51 16.77
CA GLN A 131 -17.90 -0.71 16.33
C GLN A 131 -18.30 -1.60 17.50
N HIS A 132 -17.49 -1.62 18.56
CA HIS A 132 -17.73 -2.43 19.75
C HIS A 132 -18.33 -1.64 20.93
N HIS A 133 -18.71 -0.38 20.73
CA HIS A 133 -19.33 0.48 21.74
C HIS A 133 -18.53 0.56 23.06
N LEU A 134 -17.19 0.56 22.98
CA LEU A 134 -16.34 0.42 24.17
C LEU A 134 -16.34 1.65 25.09
N VAL A 135 -16.95 2.75 24.65
CA VAL A 135 -17.02 4.04 25.37
C VAL A 135 -18.45 4.52 25.62
N GLU A 136 -19.47 3.82 25.09
CA GLU A 136 -20.86 4.20 25.28
C GLU A 136 -21.36 3.62 26.61
N GLY A 137 -21.48 4.47 27.64
CA GLY A 137 -22.01 4.06 28.96
C GLY A 137 -21.19 4.47 30.18
N VAL A 138 -20.24 5.41 30.05
CA VAL A 138 -19.59 6.10 31.18
C VAL A 138 -20.40 7.32 31.60
#